data_AF-A0AAE4JIC5-F1
#
_entry.id   AF-A0AAE4JIC5-F1
#
_cell.length_a   1.000
_cell.length_b   1.000
_cell.length_c   1.000
_cell.angle_alpha   90.00
_cell.angle_beta   90.00
_cell.angle_gamma   90.00
#
_symmetry.space_group_name_H-M   'P 1'
#
loop_
_entity.id
_entity.type
_entity.pdbx_description
1 polymer ?
#
loop_
_entity_poly.entity_id
_entity_poly.type
_entity_poly.pdbx_seq_one_letter_code
_entity_poly.pdbx_strand_id
1 'polypeptide(L)'
;MSQTDQREDVSFVARATETGARVEASTANEVIAFYRRQQGLMDTDLEWVFAEHPAVTEAPGADSIDAVLRGLDDYFKNGVPLGVLAAAMSKQGWTVGDTLSEVYELRMSGSLWEPRADHLRPV
;
A
#
# COMPACT_ATOMS: atom_id res chain seq x y z
N MET A 1 28.18 24.14 15.27
CA MET A 1 26.71 24.11 15.42
C MET A 1 26.18 23.23 14.30
N SER A 2 26.05 21.93 14.57
CA SER A 2 25.60 20.95 13.58
C SER A 2 24.12 20.73 13.80
N GLN A 3 23.31 21.29 12.90
CA GLN A 3 21.88 21.09 12.88
C GLN A 3 21.50 20.72 11.45
N THR A 4 21.57 19.42 11.16
CA THR A 4 20.90 18.81 10.00
C THR A 4 20.28 17.51 10.49
N ASP A 5 19.30 17.68 11.37
CA ASP A 5 18.37 16.67 11.87
C ASP A 5 17.47 16.14 10.72
N GLN A 6 17.37 14.81 10.62
CA GLN A 6 16.17 14.05 10.22
C GLN A 6 15.41 14.47 8.96
N ARG A 7 16.01 14.35 7.77
CA ARG A 7 15.30 14.46 6.49
C ARG A 7 15.36 13.21 5.61
N GLU A 8 15.66 12.06 6.21
CA GLU A 8 15.85 10.77 5.52
C GLU A 8 14.68 9.77 5.68
N ASP A 9 13.59 10.11 6.38
CA ASP A 9 12.63 9.11 6.91
C ASP A 9 11.20 9.13 6.30
N VAL A 10 11.00 9.74 5.12
CA VAL A 10 9.68 9.76 4.45
C VAL A 10 9.73 8.91 3.19
N SER A 11 9.47 7.60 3.34
CA SER A 11 9.48 6.65 2.23
C SER A 11 8.13 6.52 1.52
N PHE A 12 7.04 7.02 2.12
CA PHE A 12 5.67 6.79 1.62
C PHE A 12 4.82 8.06 1.72
N VAL A 13 4.25 8.49 0.60
CA VAL A 13 3.37 9.65 0.51
C VAL A 13 2.14 9.33 -0.32
N ALA A 14 0.97 9.60 0.23
CA ALA A 14 -0.31 9.54 -0.47
C ALA A 14 -1.06 10.87 -0.38
N ARG A 15 -2.09 11.02 -1.20
CA ARG A 15 -2.90 12.24 -1.31
C ARG A 15 -4.37 11.88 -1.37
N ALA A 16 -5.19 12.61 -0.61
CA ALA A 16 -6.64 12.52 -0.70
C ALA A 16 -7.14 12.99 -2.07
N THR A 17 -7.97 12.18 -2.72
CA THR A 17 -8.47 12.46 -4.07
C THR A 17 -9.40 13.67 -4.12
N GLU A 18 -10.17 13.93 -3.07
CA GLU A 18 -11.13 15.03 -3.03
C GLU A 18 -10.53 16.36 -2.58
N THR A 19 -9.64 16.34 -1.59
CA THR A 19 -9.12 17.57 -0.94
C THR A 19 -7.69 17.90 -1.32
N GLY A 20 -6.95 16.94 -1.88
CA GLY A 20 -5.53 17.06 -2.13
C GLY A 20 -4.66 17.05 -0.85
N ALA A 21 -5.24 16.78 0.32
CA ALA A 21 -4.49 16.68 1.57
C ALA A 21 -3.48 15.52 1.49
N ARG A 22 -2.23 15.78 1.90
CA ARG A 22 -1.15 14.78 1.85
C ARG A 22 -1.03 14.04 3.17
N VAL A 23 -0.70 12.76 3.09
CA VAL A 23 -0.26 11.94 4.20
C VAL A 23 1.15 11.46 3.92
N GLU A 24 2.05 11.70 4.86
CA GLU A 24 3.44 11.25 4.85
C GLU A 24 3.61 10.18 5.92
N ALA A 25 4.30 9.10 5.58
CA ALA A 25 4.43 7.92 6.42
C ALA A 25 5.82 7.28 6.29
N SER A 26 6.26 6.65 7.37
CA SER A 26 7.51 5.90 7.42
C SER A 26 7.33 4.47 6.88
N THR A 27 6.11 3.94 6.94
CA THR A 27 5.77 2.63 6.36
C THR A 27 4.54 2.70 5.47
N ALA A 28 4.46 1.81 4.47
CA ALA A 28 3.32 1.76 3.58
C ALA A 28 2.01 1.42 4.33
N ASN A 29 2.08 0.59 5.38
CA ASN A 29 0.89 0.21 6.16
C ASN A 29 0.38 1.35 7.05
N GLU A 30 1.20 2.35 7.40
CA GLU A 30 0.72 3.56 8.07
C GLU A 30 -0.24 4.36 7.18
N VAL A 31 -0.01 4.38 5.85
CA VAL A 31 -0.95 4.97 4.88
C VAL A 31 -2.26 4.21 4.87
N ILE A 32 -2.22 2.87 4.91
CA ILE A 32 -3.43 2.02 5.00
C ILE A 32 -4.19 2.30 6.31
N ALA A 33 -3.49 2.40 7.43
CA ALA A 33 -4.09 2.73 8.71
C ALA A 33 -4.72 4.13 8.69
N PHE A 34 -4.09 5.10 8.04
CA PHE A 34 -4.65 6.43 7.83
C PHE A 34 -5.91 6.37 6.95
N TYR A 35 -5.88 5.69 5.82
CA TYR A 35 -7.04 5.49 4.94
C TYR A 35 -8.25 4.94 5.69
N ARG A 36 -8.07 3.85 6.45
CA ARG A 36 -9.16 3.24 7.24
C ARG A 36 -9.75 4.20 8.27
N ARG A 37 -8.93 5.05 8.90
CA ARG A 37 -9.41 6.08 9.82
C ARG A 37 -10.19 7.18 9.10
N GLN A 38 -9.74 7.57 7.90
CA GLN A 38 -10.42 8.58 7.10
C GLN A 38 -11.76 8.07 6.58
N GLN A 39 -11.84 6.85 6.05
CA GLN A 39 -13.09 6.26 5.56
C GLN A 39 -14.22 6.23 6.61
N GLY A 40 -13.89 6.17 7.90
CA GLY A 40 -14.88 6.29 8.99
C GLY A 40 -15.41 7.71 9.25
N LEU A 41 -14.77 8.74 8.68
CA LEU A 41 -15.04 10.16 8.90
C LEU A 41 -15.45 10.90 7.62
N MET A 42 -14.79 10.58 6.52
CA MET A 42 -14.88 11.22 5.21
C MET A 42 -14.80 10.10 4.17
N ASP A 43 -15.81 10.01 3.31
CA ASP A 43 -15.86 9.05 2.21
C ASP A 43 -14.89 9.48 1.09
N THR A 44 -13.60 9.51 1.44
CA THR A 44 -12.52 10.05 0.62
C THR A 44 -11.45 9.00 0.41
N ASP A 45 -11.05 8.83 -0.85
CA ASP A 45 -10.00 7.88 -1.24
C ASP A 45 -8.61 8.51 -1.22
N LEU A 46 -7.57 7.67 -1.29
CA LEU A 46 -6.18 8.09 -1.38
C LEU A 46 -5.52 7.54 -2.64
N GLU A 47 -4.80 8.40 -3.34
CA GLU A 47 -3.85 8.00 -4.39
C GLU A 47 -2.42 8.05 -3.86
N TRP A 48 -1.57 7.14 -4.30
CA TRP A 48 -0.15 7.18 -3.98
C TRP A 48 0.55 8.25 -4.81
N VAL A 49 1.31 9.11 -4.15
CA VAL A 49 2.12 10.16 -4.79
C VAL A 49 3.58 9.71 -4.90
N PHE A 50 4.07 9.04 -3.87
CA PHE A 50 5.47 8.63 -3.78
C PHE A 50 5.60 7.39 -2.89
N ALA A 51 6.41 6.43 -3.31
CA ALA A 51 6.71 5.23 -2.54
C ALA A 51 8.13 4.75 -2.88
N GLU A 52 9.10 5.15 -2.08
CA GLU A 52 10.50 4.77 -2.25
C GLU A 52 10.77 3.44 -1.56
N HIS A 53 10.52 2.35 -2.29
CA HIS A 53 10.81 1.00 -1.82
C HIS A 53 11.13 0.08 -3.00
N PRO A 54 12.23 -0.72 -2.98
CA PRO A 54 12.61 -1.59 -4.10
C PRO A 54 11.49 -2.51 -4.56
N ALA A 55 10.78 -3.14 -3.61
CA ALA A 55 9.64 -3.99 -3.93
C ALA A 55 8.49 -3.23 -4.61
N VAL A 56 8.30 -1.93 -4.35
CA VAL A 56 7.31 -1.13 -5.08
C VAL A 56 7.84 -0.83 -6.47
N THR A 57 9.09 -0.37 -6.61
CA THR A 57 9.67 0.01 -7.91
C THR A 57 9.86 -1.17 -8.86
N GLU A 58 10.17 -2.36 -8.34
CA GLU A 58 10.43 -3.59 -9.10
C GLU A 58 9.20 -4.49 -9.22
N ALA A 59 8.08 -4.12 -8.59
CA ALA A 59 6.83 -4.86 -8.74
C ALA A 59 6.47 -5.05 -10.23
N PRO A 60 6.03 -6.26 -10.62
CA PRO A 60 5.65 -6.52 -12.01
C PRO A 60 4.50 -5.61 -12.42
N GLY A 61 4.54 -5.12 -13.66
CA GLY A 61 3.41 -4.42 -14.26
C GLY A 61 2.32 -5.43 -14.60
N ALA A 62 1.36 -5.62 -13.70
CA ALA A 62 0.23 -6.51 -13.90
C ALA A 62 -1.06 -5.85 -13.40
N ASP A 63 -2.18 -6.12 -14.08
CA ASP A 63 -3.48 -5.51 -13.78
C ASP A 63 -4.24 -6.25 -12.66
N SER A 64 -3.66 -7.29 -12.08
CA SER A 64 -4.28 -8.10 -11.03
C SER A 64 -3.44 -8.17 -9.76
N ILE A 65 -4.13 -8.12 -8.62
CA ILE A 65 -3.51 -8.23 -7.30
C ILE A 65 -2.76 -9.55 -7.13
N ASP A 66 -3.33 -10.67 -7.58
CA ASP A 66 -2.67 -11.98 -7.44
C ASP A 66 -1.31 -12.04 -8.17
N ALA A 67 -1.23 -11.49 -9.38
CA ALA A 67 0.02 -11.48 -10.14
C ALA A 67 1.09 -10.61 -9.47
N VAL A 68 0.72 -9.41 -9.00
CA VAL A 68 1.64 -8.54 -8.27
C VAL A 68 2.05 -9.17 -6.95
N LEU A 69 1.09 -9.73 -6.20
CA LEU A 69 1.35 -10.37 -4.91
C LEU A 69 2.32 -11.55 -5.05
N ARG A 70 2.14 -12.42 -6.05
CA ARG A 70 3.06 -13.53 -6.34
C ARG A 70 4.46 -13.03 -6.70
N GLY A 71 4.57 -11.95 -7.47
CA GLY A 71 5.85 -11.34 -7.80
C GLY A 71 6.60 -10.76 -6.59
N LEU A 72 5.87 -10.36 -5.55
CA LEU A 72 6.42 -9.79 -4.33
C LEU A 72 6.66 -10.81 -3.21
N ASP A 73 6.09 -12.00 -3.30
CA ASP A 73 6.01 -12.95 -2.19
C ASP A 73 7.38 -13.41 -1.66
N ASP A 74 8.33 -13.63 -2.58
CA ASP A 74 9.70 -14.03 -2.27
C ASP A 74 10.50 -12.91 -1.59
N TYR A 75 10.13 -11.65 -1.83
CA TYR A 75 10.79 -10.49 -1.22
C TYR A 75 10.48 -10.40 0.29
N PHE A 76 9.30 -10.85 0.71
CA PHE A 76 8.80 -10.66 2.07
C PHE A 76 8.52 -11.96 2.81
N LYS A 77 9.50 -12.45 3.57
CA LYS A 77 9.40 -13.69 4.38
C LYS A 77 8.15 -13.80 5.28
N ASN A 78 7.61 -12.67 5.73
CA ASN A 78 6.45 -12.62 6.64
C ASN A 78 5.18 -12.07 5.98
N GLY A 79 5.05 -12.29 4.67
CA GLY A 79 3.96 -11.78 3.83
C GLY A 79 4.21 -10.35 3.35
N VAL A 80 3.64 -10.03 2.19
CA VAL A 80 3.76 -8.75 1.53
C VAL A 80 2.93 -7.70 2.27
N PRO A 81 3.51 -6.58 2.74
CA PRO A 81 2.73 -5.53 3.38
C PRO A 81 1.63 -5.01 2.45
N LEU A 82 0.40 -4.92 2.95
CA LEU A 82 -0.76 -4.47 2.17
C LEU A 82 -0.52 -3.09 1.56
N GLY A 83 0.13 -2.18 2.29
CA GLY A 83 0.50 -0.87 1.76
C GLY A 83 1.52 -0.95 0.63
N VAL A 84 2.47 -1.90 0.67
CA VAL A 84 3.43 -2.10 -0.43
C VAL A 84 2.72 -2.62 -1.67
N LEU A 85 1.78 -3.56 -1.50
CA LEU A 85 0.93 -4.03 -2.58
C LEU A 85 0.10 -2.87 -3.18
N ALA A 86 -0.55 -2.05 -2.34
CA ALA A 86 -1.33 -0.90 -2.81
C ALA A 86 -0.46 0.14 -3.53
N ALA A 87 0.74 0.42 -3.02
CA ALA A 87 1.68 1.32 -3.69
C ALA A 87 2.21 0.73 -5.01
N ALA A 88 2.35 -0.59 -5.12
CA ALA A 88 2.68 -1.25 -6.39
C ALA A 88 1.52 -1.14 -7.39
N MET A 89 0.28 -1.40 -6.94
CA MET A 89 -0.94 -1.32 -7.75
C MET A 89 -1.22 0.11 -8.27
N SER A 90 -0.73 1.13 -7.58
CA SER A 90 -0.90 2.52 -8.01
C SER A 90 -0.22 2.82 -9.34
N LYS A 91 0.78 2.03 -9.75
CA LYS A 91 1.39 2.14 -11.09
C LYS A 91 0.42 1.80 -12.21
N GLN A 92 -0.63 1.04 -11.91
CA GLN A 92 -1.73 0.73 -12.82
C GLN A 92 -2.91 1.71 -12.66
N GLY A 93 -2.74 2.78 -11.87
CA GLY A 93 -3.76 3.79 -11.64
C GLY A 93 -4.75 3.47 -10.52
N TRP A 94 -4.50 2.42 -9.74
CA TRP A 94 -5.38 2.03 -8.63
C TRP A 94 -5.18 2.95 -7.43
N THR A 95 -6.28 3.30 -6.76
CA THR A 95 -6.23 3.96 -5.46
C THR A 95 -5.94 2.96 -4.33
N VAL A 96 -5.78 3.49 -3.11
CA VAL A 96 -5.76 2.68 -1.90
C VAL A 96 -7.08 1.92 -1.75
N GLY A 97 -8.22 2.60 -1.96
CA GLY A 97 -9.54 2.00 -1.86
C GLY A 97 -9.80 0.88 -2.86
N ASP A 98 -9.42 1.07 -4.13
CA ASP A 98 -9.54 0.05 -5.18
C ASP A 98 -8.80 -1.23 -4.77
N THR A 99 -7.55 -1.07 -4.32
CA THR A 99 -6.72 -2.20 -3.89
C THR A 99 -7.34 -2.93 -2.70
N LEU A 100 -7.78 -2.18 -1.69
CA LEU A 100 -8.36 -2.76 -0.47
C LEU A 100 -9.67 -3.50 -0.74
N SER A 101 -10.48 -2.98 -1.66
CA SER A 101 -11.73 -3.61 -2.09
C SER A 101 -11.47 -4.95 -2.78
N GLU A 102 -10.52 -4.99 -3.72
CA GLU A 102 -10.15 -6.23 -4.40
C GLU A 102 -9.51 -7.24 -3.43
N VAL A 103 -8.65 -6.79 -2.51
CA VAL A 103 -8.11 -7.66 -1.43
C VAL A 103 -9.24 -8.23 -0.58
N TYR A 104 -10.29 -7.47 -0.30
CA TYR A 104 -11.44 -7.95 0.46
C TYR A 104 -12.18 -9.07 -0.29
N GLU A 105 -12.44 -8.89 -1.58
CA GLU A 105 -13.05 -9.94 -2.42
C GLU A 105 -12.20 -11.22 -2.44
N LEU A 106 -10.89 -11.09 -2.64
CA LEU A 106 -9.97 -12.23 -2.67
C LEU A 106 -9.82 -12.92 -1.29
N ARG A 107 -10.00 -12.18 -0.18
CA ARG A 107 -10.13 -12.78 1.16
C ARG A 107 -11.42 -13.61 1.27
N MET A 108 -12.54 -13.08 0.78
CA MET A 108 -13.82 -13.79 0.83
C MET A 108 -13.83 -15.05 -0.03
N SER A 109 -13.12 -15.06 -1.16
CA SER A 109 -12.98 -16.24 -2.01
C SER A 109 -11.98 -17.28 -1.49
N GLY A 110 -11.18 -16.95 -0.46
CA GLY A 110 -10.11 -17.80 0.04
C GLY A 110 -8.88 -17.86 -0.88
N SER A 111 -8.71 -16.87 -1.77
CA SER A 111 -7.57 -16.81 -2.71
C SER A 111 -6.31 -16.20 -2.08
N LEU A 112 -6.43 -15.61 -0.90
CA LEU A 112 -5.33 -15.02 -0.12
C LEU A 112 -5.34 -15.57 1.30
N TRP A 113 -4.17 -15.59 1.93
CA TRP A 113 -4.06 -15.75 3.38
C TRP A 113 -3.19 -14.66 4.00
N GLU A 114 -3.41 -14.42 5.29
CA GLU A 114 -2.80 -13.31 6.03
C GLU A 114 -1.96 -13.84 7.20
N PRO A 115 -0.63 -14.01 7.04
CA PRO A 115 0.24 -14.46 8.14
C PRO A 115 0.21 -13.59 9.38
N ARG A 116 -0.02 -12.30 9.18
CA ARG A 116 -0.10 -11.29 10.22
C ARG A 116 -0.91 -10.13 9.68
N ALA A 117 -1.47 -9.33 10.59
CA ALA A 117 -2.26 -8.16 10.23
C ALA A 117 -1.58 -7.31 9.14
N ASP A 118 -2.32 -7.03 8.08
CA ASP A 118 -1.96 -6.27 6.88
C ASP A 118 -0.74 -6.81 6.13
N HIS A 119 -0.54 -8.13 6.14
CA HIS A 119 0.47 -8.80 5.33
C HIS A 119 -0.13 -9.99 4.61
N LEU A 120 -0.04 -9.98 3.28
CA LEU A 120 -0.74 -10.92 2.42
C LEU A 120 0.22 -11.94 1.82
N ARG A 121 -0.31 -13.12 1.53
CA ARG A 121 0.32 -14.18 0.76
C ARG A 121 -0.68 -14.83 -0.18
N PRO A 122 -0.24 -15.30 -1.36
CA PRO A 122 -1.06 -16.15 -2.19
C PRO A 122 -1.32 -17.49 -1.48
N VAL A 123 -2.49 -18.08 -1.74
CA VAL A 123 -2.82 -19.46 -1.33
C VAL A 123 -2.32 -20.46 -2.37
#